data_AF-A0A6J6ICE9-F1
#
_entry.id   AF-A0A6J6ICE9-F1
#
_cell.length_a   1.000
_cell.length_b   1.000
_cell.length_c   1.000
_cell.angle_alpha   90.00
_cell.angle_beta   90.00
_cell.angle_gamma   90.00
#
_symmetry.space_group_name_H-M   'P 1'
#
loop_
_entity.id
_entity.type
_entity.pdbx_description
1 polymer ?
#
loop_
_entity_poly.entity_id
_entity_poly.type
_entity_poly.pdbx_seq_one_letter_code
_entity_poly.pdbx_strand_id
1 'polypeptide(L)'
;MVASLESLGKSMDSKLVIRHQPAAIGVLAVAQAAAAKIVHATRAFDPTGVAEQNAVGLALKAAGIHLQLDDSYYAVAPGKVQKPDGTPYKVYTPFFKNWFEHGWHAPVALAEGFKWFEPIECQGLPTLSALPPFVIKAGEDFALRTFERFKGRALFNYDEMRNRADKSGTSHLSHALSFGEIHPRTILAQLLDSPGHNVYRKEIAWREFYADVLWQNPESQHDYYQPRFAQMRYDKGELADQRLAAWQQGKTGYPMVDAGMRQLLATGWMHNRVRMIVASFLVKDLHLEWQQGAEWFERNLTDFDPASNSHGWQWTAGSGTDASPYYRVFNPILQGYKFDPDGDYVRKYVPELAHIADKSIHEPWLLVDGLAHGYPSPIVDHSVERDESLARLEEIKVN
;
A
#
# COMPACT_ATOMS: atom_id res chain seq x y z
N MET A 1 8.73 -11.42 0.51
CA MET A 1 10.06 -11.66 -0.09
C MET A 1 10.54 -13.11 0.02
N VAL A 2 11.00 -13.63 1.18
CA VAL A 2 11.56 -15.01 1.24
C VAL A 2 10.59 -16.06 0.69
N ALA A 3 9.34 -16.07 1.15
CA ALA A 3 8.31 -16.98 0.65
C ALA A 3 8.03 -16.81 -0.86
N SER A 4 8.13 -15.58 -1.38
CA SER A 4 8.01 -15.27 -2.80
C SER A 4 9.17 -15.86 -3.61
N LEU A 5 10.41 -15.72 -3.12
CA LEU A 5 11.62 -16.29 -3.73
C LEU A 5 11.58 -17.82 -3.72
N GLU A 6 11.11 -18.44 -2.63
CA GLU A 6 10.90 -19.89 -2.57
C GLU A 6 9.88 -20.37 -3.61
N SER A 7 8.76 -19.66 -3.74
CA SER A 7 7.74 -19.99 -4.74
C SER A 7 8.26 -19.82 -6.16
N LEU A 8 9.00 -18.73 -6.43
CA LEU A 8 9.59 -18.47 -7.73
C LEU A 8 10.68 -19.51 -8.07
N GLY A 9 11.51 -19.88 -7.10
CA GLY A 9 12.50 -20.95 -7.28
C GLY A 9 11.85 -22.27 -7.69
N LYS A 10 10.74 -22.64 -7.04
CA LYS A 10 9.97 -23.84 -7.40
C LYS A 10 9.39 -23.80 -8.81
N SER A 11 8.92 -22.65 -9.29
CA SER A 11 8.43 -22.51 -10.67
C SER A 11 9.55 -22.50 -11.72
N MET A 12 10.80 -22.40 -11.28
CA MET A 12 12.00 -22.35 -12.13
C MET A 12 12.88 -23.62 -12.00
N ASP A 13 12.29 -24.79 -11.78
CA ASP A 13 13.01 -26.07 -11.55
C ASP A 13 14.09 -25.98 -10.46
N SER A 14 13.89 -25.11 -9.46
CA SER A 14 14.86 -24.78 -8.41
C SER A 14 16.20 -24.26 -8.94
N LYS A 15 16.19 -23.55 -10.07
CA LYS A 15 17.37 -22.92 -10.71
C LYS A 15 17.42 -21.40 -10.55
N LEU A 16 16.62 -20.85 -9.65
CA LEU A 16 16.69 -19.43 -9.31
C LEU A 16 18.02 -19.13 -8.61
N VAL A 17 18.84 -18.28 -9.23
CA VAL A 17 20.10 -17.81 -8.65
C VAL A 17 19.85 -16.56 -7.80
N ILE A 18 20.15 -16.67 -6.51
CA ILE A 18 20.03 -15.59 -5.53
C ILE A 18 21.43 -15.07 -5.20
N ARG A 19 21.59 -13.74 -5.26
CA ARG A 19 22.85 -13.03 -4.97
C ARG A 19 22.62 -12.02 -3.84
N HIS A 20 23.51 -11.97 -2.85
CA HIS A 20 23.48 -11.06 -1.69
C HIS A 20 24.47 -9.91 -1.89
N GLN A 21 24.32 -9.21 -3.01
CA GLN A 21 25.22 -8.16 -3.49
C GLN A 21 24.40 -7.01 -4.06
N PRO A 22 24.95 -5.79 -4.20
CA PRO A 22 24.30 -4.74 -4.98
C PRO A 22 23.90 -5.26 -6.36
N ALA A 23 22.69 -4.92 -6.83
CA ALA A 23 22.11 -5.52 -8.03
C ALA A 23 23.04 -5.44 -9.25
N ALA A 24 23.71 -4.30 -9.46
CA ALA A 24 24.66 -4.10 -10.56
C ALA A 24 25.83 -5.10 -10.55
N ILE A 25 26.31 -5.49 -9.36
CA ILE A 25 27.40 -6.47 -9.20
C ILE A 25 26.86 -7.88 -9.39
N GLY A 26 25.76 -8.21 -8.69
CA GLY A 26 25.17 -9.55 -8.72
C GLY A 26 24.68 -9.95 -10.11
N VAL A 27 23.91 -9.08 -10.76
CA VAL A 27 23.36 -9.33 -12.10
C VAL A 27 24.48 -9.43 -13.14
N LEU A 28 25.50 -8.56 -13.07
CA LEU A 28 26.65 -8.63 -13.99
C LEU A 28 27.39 -9.96 -13.85
N ALA A 29 27.68 -10.41 -12.63
CA ALA A 29 28.38 -11.66 -12.39
C ALA A 29 27.60 -12.87 -12.96
N VAL A 30 26.28 -12.90 -12.74
CA VAL A 30 25.40 -13.94 -13.30
C VAL A 30 25.39 -13.89 -14.83
N ALA A 31 25.27 -12.71 -15.42
CA ALA A 31 25.23 -12.53 -16.87
C ALA A 31 26.53 -12.95 -17.56
N GLN A 32 27.69 -12.63 -16.96
CA GLN A 32 29.00 -13.05 -17.47
C GLN A 32 29.18 -14.57 -17.38
N ALA A 33 28.81 -15.17 -16.24
CA ALA A 33 28.88 -16.61 -16.06
C ALA A 33 27.95 -17.37 -17.04
N ALA A 34 26.81 -16.77 -17.38
CA ALA A 34 25.89 -17.29 -18.40
C ALA A 34 26.33 -17.04 -19.84
N ALA A 35 27.43 -16.29 -20.07
CA ALA A 35 27.80 -15.77 -21.39
C ALA A 35 26.63 -15.05 -22.11
N ALA A 36 25.80 -14.34 -21.33
CA ALA A 36 24.59 -13.69 -21.83
C ALA A 36 24.95 -12.49 -22.72
N LYS A 37 24.18 -12.30 -23.81
CA LYS A 37 24.25 -11.10 -24.65
C LYS A 37 23.23 -10.05 -24.23
N ILE A 38 22.13 -10.49 -23.64
CA ILE A 38 21.00 -9.67 -23.23
C ILE A 38 20.55 -10.15 -21.84
N VAL A 39 20.28 -9.19 -20.95
CA VAL A 39 19.58 -9.40 -19.70
C VAL A 39 18.22 -8.72 -19.81
N HIS A 40 17.14 -9.47 -19.54
CA HIS A 40 15.79 -8.96 -19.53
C HIS A 40 15.34 -8.63 -18.11
N ALA A 41 14.65 -7.51 -17.93
CA ALA A 41 14.01 -7.14 -16.66
C ALA A 41 12.75 -6.31 -16.92
N THR A 42 11.75 -6.41 -16.04
CA THR A 42 10.58 -5.51 -16.10
C THR A 42 11.00 -4.10 -15.73
N ARG A 43 10.58 -3.08 -16.49
CA ARG A 43 10.93 -1.69 -16.21
C ARG A 43 10.41 -1.20 -14.84
N ALA A 44 11.27 -0.53 -14.08
CA ALA A 44 10.93 0.16 -12.84
C ALA A 44 10.36 1.56 -13.09
N PHE A 45 9.45 1.98 -12.21
CA PHE A 45 8.77 3.27 -12.27
C PHE A 45 8.81 4.05 -10.95
N ASP A 46 9.36 3.47 -9.89
CA ASP A 46 9.69 4.18 -8.65
C ASP A 46 11.16 4.66 -8.66
N PRO A 47 11.50 5.71 -7.89
CA PRO A 47 12.84 6.30 -7.90
C PRO A 47 13.98 5.32 -7.59
N THR A 48 13.80 4.45 -6.60
CA THR A 48 14.81 3.47 -6.18
C THR A 48 15.04 2.43 -7.26
N GLY A 49 13.96 1.85 -7.80
CA GLY A 49 14.05 0.87 -8.88
C GLY A 49 14.67 1.44 -10.16
N VAL A 50 14.34 2.68 -10.53
CA VAL A 50 14.95 3.36 -11.68
C VAL A 50 16.46 3.55 -11.47
N ALA A 51 16.87 4.01 -10.28
CA ALA A 51 18.29 4.18 -9.95
C ALA A 51 19.05 2.84 -9.99
N GLU A 52 18.45 1.78 -9.46
CA GLU A 52 19.02 0.42 -9.50
C GLU A 52 19.18 -0.08 -10.94
N GLN A 53 18.15 0.04 -11.77
CA GLN A 53 18.19 -0.39 -13.18
C GLN A 53 19.21 0.42 -14.00
N ASN A 54 19.37 1.71 -13.72
CA ASN A 54 20.41 2.53 -14.34
C ASN A 54 21.81 2.02 -13.98
N ALA A 55 22.05 1.71 -12.70
CA ALA A 55 23.34 1.16 -12.24
C ALA A 55 23.64 -0.21 -12.88
N VAL A 56 22.64 -1.10 -12.95
CA VAL A 56 22.75 -2.40 -13.62
C VAL A 56 23.05 -2.22 -15.11
N GLY A 57 22.32 -1.32 -15.80
CA GLY A 57 22.51 -1.06 -17.22
C GLY A 57 23.91 -0.54 -17.56
N LEU A 58 24.46 0.36 -16.74
CA LEU A 58 25.83 0.85 -16.89
C LEU A 58 26.86 -0.27 -16.71
N ALA A 59 26.69 -1.12 -15.69
CA ALA A 59 27.58 -2.25 -15.41
C ALA A 59 27.56 -3.29 -16.54
N LEU A 60 26.38 -3.68 -17.03
CA LEU A 60 26.23 -4.62 -18.14
C LEU A 60 26.81 -4.05 -19.45
N LYS A 61 26.54 -2.77 -19.74
CA LYS A 61 27.06 -2.10 -20.94
C LYS A 61 28.59 -2.10 -20.99
N ALA A 62 29.25 -1.89 -19.85
CA ALA A 62 30.72 -1.95 -19.76
C ALA A 62 31.29 -3.34 -20.10
N ALA A 63 30.49 -4.40 -19.92
CA ALA A 63 30.83 -5.77 -20.29
C ALA A 63 30.32 -6.19 -21.68
N GLY A 64 29.76 -5.27 -22.47
CA GLY A 64 29.19 -5.57 -23.79
C GLY A 64 27.86 -6.36 -23.75
N ILE A 65 27.15 -6.32 -22.62
CA ILE A 65 25.87 -7.01 -22.41
C ILE A 65 24.75 -5.95 -22.43
N HIS A 66 23.68 -6.20 -23.19
CA HIS A 66 22.54 -5.29 -23.28
C HIS A 66 21.53 -5.52 -22.16
N LEU A 67 21.11 -4.45 -21.47
CA LEU A 67 19.96 -4.50 -20.57
C LEU A 67 18.70 -4.13 -21.36
N GLN A 68 17.80 -5.10 -21.51
CA GLN A 68 16.51 -4.94 -22.13
C GLN A 68 15.45 -4.77 -21.04
N LEU A 69 14.89 -3.56 -20.93
CA LEU A 69 13.80 -3.26 -20.00
C LEU A 69 12.44 -3.43 -20.69
N ASP A 70 11.74 -4.49 -20.33
CA ASP A 70 10.49 -4.92 -20.96
C ASP A 70 9.26 -4.46 -20.16
N ASP A 71 8.27 -3.96 -20.89
CA ASP A 71 6.92 -3.63 -20.43
C ASP A 71 6.88 -2.90 -19.06
N SER A 72 5.92 -3.25 -18.19
CA SER A 72 5.65 -2.64 -16.91
C SER A 72 4.93 -3.63 -15.99
N TYR A 73 5.08 -3.48 -14.67
CA TYR A 73 4.25 -4.17 -13.66
C TYR A 73 2.91 -3.45 -13.38
N TYR A 74 2.51 -2.54 -14.27
CA TYR A 74 1.19 -1.90 -14.34
C TYR A 74 0.47 -2.33 -15.61
N ALA A 75 -0.87 -2.27 -15.65
CA ALA A 75 -1.59 -2.61 -16.87
C ALA A 75 -1.26 -1.61 -17.98
N VAL A 76 -1.18 -0.32 -17.62
CA VAL A 76 -0.68 0.75 -18.48
C VAL A 76 0.54 1.37 -17.80
N ALA A 77 1.66 1.43 -18.51
CA ALA A 77 2.89 1.96 -17.96
C ALA A 77 2.73 3.43 -17.52
N PRO A 78 3.23 3.82 -16.32
CA PRO A 78 3.30 5.21 -15.90
C PRO A 78 3.93 6.11 -16.99
N GLY A 79 3.35 7.30 -17.16
CA GLY A 79 3.67 8.27 -18.20
C GLY A 79 2.92 8.07 -19.52
N LYS A 80 2.17 6.98 -19.72
CA LYS A 80 1.43 6.72 -20.98
C LYS A 80 0.03 7.35 -21.01
N VAL A 81 -0.62 7.50 -19.86
CA VAL A 81 -1.95 8.14 -19.78
C VAL A 81 -1.78 9.64 -19.60
N GLN A 82 -1.84 10.38 -20.70
CA GLN A 82 -1.62 11.83 -20.72
C GLN A 82 -2.87 12.59 -21.16
N LYS A 83 -2.94 13.87 -20.80
CA LYS A 83 -3.92 14.79 -21.38
C LYS A 83 -3.61 15.05 -22.86
N PRO A 84 -4.57 15.60 -23.62
CA PRO A 84 -4.32 16.02 -25.01
C PRO A 84 -3.17 17.02 -25.17
N ASP A 85 -2.86 17.80 -24.13
CA ASP A 85 -1.74 18.75 -24.09
C ASP A 85 -0.40 18.13 -23.66
N GLY A 86 -0.36 16.80 -23.45
CA GLY A 86 0.83 16.07 -23.00
C GLY A 86 1.12 16.18 -21.49
N THR A 87 0.35 16.96 -20.73
CA THR A 87 0.56 17.10 -19.29
C THR A 87 -0.04 15.93 -18.50
N PRO A 88 0.52 15.59 -17.32
CA PRO A 88 -0.01 14.51 -16.50
C PRO A 88 -1.34 14.87 -15.82
N TYR A 89 -2.10 13.85 -15.44
CA TYR A 89 -3.32 14.01 -14.65
C TYR A 89 -3.00 14.27 -13.18
N LYS A 90 -3.77 15.18 -12.56
CA LYS A 90 -3.72 15.48 -11.12
C LYS A 90 -5.01 15.11 -10.39
N VAL A 91 -6.00 14.59 -11.12
CA VAL A 91 -7.33 14.22 -10.63
C VAL A 91 -7.62 12.82 -11.14
N TYR A 92 -8.13 11.95 -10.26
CA TYR A 92 -8.28 10.53 -10.56
C TYR A 92 -9.36 10.27 -11.61
N THR A 93 -10.53 10.93 -11.50
CA THR A 93 -11.66 10.67 -12.40
C THR A 93 -11.32 10.79 -13.90
N PRO A 94 -10.70 11.90 -14.36
CA PRO A 94 -10.29 11.99 -15.77
C PRO A 94 -9.11 11.08 -16.12
N PHE A 95 -8.21 10.78 -15.18
CA PHE A 95 -7.17 9.76 -15.38
C PHE A 95 -7.80 8.39 -15.66
N PHE A 96 -8.72 7.94 -14.80
CA PHE A 96 -9.41 6.65 -14.93
C PHE A 96 -10.13 6.52 -16.26
N LYS A 97 -10.84 7.57 -16.69
CA LYS A 97 -11.52 7.60 -17.98
C LYS A 97 -10.53 7.31 -19.12
N ASN A 98 -9.43 8.05 -19.16
CA ASN A 98 -8.46 7.94 -20.26
C ASN A 98 -7.57 6.70 -20.14
N TRP A 99 -7.31 6.22 -18.93
CA TRP A 99 -6.65 4.94 -18.68
C TRP A 99 -7.50 3.77 -19.20
N PHE A 100 -8.82 3.82 -18.98
CA PHE A 100 -9.75 2.82 -19.48
C PHE A 100 -9.89 2.88 -21.00
N GLU A 101 -9.97 4.08 -21.59
CA GLU A 101 -10.01 4.29 -23.05
C GLU A 101 -8.70 3.90 -23.75
N HIS A 102 -7.55 4.12 -23.12
CA HIS A 102 -6.24 3.67 -23.62
C HIS A 102 -6.19 2.15 -23.77
N GLY A 103 -6.82 1.43 -22.84
CA GLY A 103 -6.83 -0.02 -22.78
C GLY A 103 -5.48 -0.60 -22.38
N TRP A 104 -5.36 -1.92 -22.41
CA TRP A 104 -4.14 -2.65 -22.09
C TRP A 104 -4.11 -3.96 -22.86
N HIS A 105 -2.91 -4.54 -23.00
CA HIS A 105 -2.74 -5.83 -23.65
C HIS A 105 -3.31 -6.98 -22.81
N ALA A 106 -3.61 -8.11 -23.46
CA ALA A 106 -3.96 -9.33 -22.76
C ALA A 106 -2.76 -9.89 -21.95
N PRO A 107 -3.00 -10.67 -20.89
CA PRO A 107 -1.95 -11.42 -20.21
C PRO A 107 -1.19 -12.32 -21.20
N VAL A 108 0.11 -12.46 -21.00
CA VAL A 108 0.99 -13.27 -21.85
C VAL A 108 1.36 -14.54 -21.10
N ALA A 109 1.19 -15.69 -21.75
CA ALA A 109 1.66 -16.96 -21.21
C ALA A 109 3.19 -17.06 -21.33
N LEU A 110 3.82 -17.72 -20.36
CA LEU A 110 5.25 -18.02 -20.45
C LEU A 110 5.51 -18.88 -21.71
N ALA A 111 6.49 -18.47 -22.52
CA ALA A 111 6.85 -19.19 -23.74
C ALA A 111 7.35 -20.60 -23.43
N GLU A 112 7.12 -21.57 -24.30
CA GLU A 112 7.65 -22.93 -24.12
C GLU A 112 9.04 -23.11 -24.75
N GLY A 113 9.72 -24.20 -24.41
CA GLY A 113 10.97 -24.60 -25.08
C GLY A 113 12.26 -23.94 -24.57
N PHE A 114 12.20 -23.17 -23.49
CA PHE A 114 13.40 -22.71 -22.78
C PHE A 114 13.86 -23.75 -21.74
N LYS A 115 15.08 -23.59 -21.22
CA LYS A 115 15.61 -24.40 -20.12
C LYS A 115 16.14 -23.50 -19.02
N TRP A 116 15.70 -23.75 -17.79
CA TRP A 116 16.30 -23.13 -16.62
C TRP A 116 17.68 -23.74 -16.34
N PHE A 117 18.65 -22.91 -15.98
CA PHE A 117 19.98 -23.37 -15.59
C PHE A 117 20.61 -22.39 -14.60
N GLU A 118 21.63 -22.87 -13.90
CA GLU A 118 22.36 -22.12 -12.89
C GLU A 118 23.76 -21.82 -13.44
N PRO A 119 24.04 -20.58 -13.93
CA PRO A 119 25.34 -20.23 -14.48
C PRO A 119 26.43 -20.07 -13.40
N ILE A 120 26.03 -19.78 -12.16
CA ILE A 120 26.90 -19.58 -11.01
C ILE A 120 26.18 -20.04 -9.75
N GLU A 121 26.94 -20.49 -8.75
CA GLU A 121 26.42 -20.95 -7.47
C GLU A 121 25.44 -19.95 -6.84
N CYS A 122 24.25 -20.45 -6.47
CA CYS A 122 23.26 -19.69 -5.72
C CYS A 122 23.70 -19.48 -4.26
N GLN A 123 23.60 -18.25 -3.74
CA GLN A 123 23.97 -17.93 -2.34
C GLN A 123 22.87 -18.28 -1.33
N GLY A 124 21.79 -18.93 -1.79
CA GLY A 124 20.67 -19.33 -0.96
C GLY A 124 19.72 -18.18 -0.61
N LEU A 125 18.64 -18.54 0.07
CA LEU A 125 17.65 -17.60 0.56
C LEU A 125 18.27 -16.66 1.61
N PRO A 126 17.84 -15.39 1.66
CA PRO A 126 18.32 -14.47 2.68
C PRO A 126 17.84 -14.92 4.07
N THR A 127 18.70 -14.75 5.07
CA THR A 127 18.38 -15.03 6.47
C THR A 127 17.35 -14.03 6.99
N LEU A 128 16.30 -14.53 7.64
CA LEU A 128 15.30 -13.68 8.29
C LEU A 128 15.91 -13.00 9.52
N SER A 129 15.73 -11.68 9.64
CA SER A 129 16.13 -10.93 10.84
C SER A 129 15.24 -11.21 12.04
N ALA A 130 13.97 -11.53 11.79
CA ALA A 130 12.99 -11.97 12.79
C ALA A 130 11.93 -12.87 12.14
N LEU A 131 11.32 -13.75 12.92
CA LEU A 131 10.15 -14.49 12.47
C LEU A 131 8.92 -13.58 12.52
N PRO A 132 8.10 -13.54 11.46
CA PRO A 132 6.87 -12.75 11.47
C PRO A 132 5.87 -13.34 12.48
N PRO A 133 5.03 -12.50 13.11
CA PRO A 133 4.02 -12.97 14.07
C PRO A 133 2.85 -13.72 13.40
N PHE A 134 2.87 -13.89 12.08
CA PHE A 134 1.84 -14.52 11.27
C PHE A 134 2.44 -15.37 10.16
N VAL A 135 1.66 -16.32 9.63
CA VAL A 135 2.08 -17.18 8.52
C VAL A 135 2.05 -16.39 7.22
N ILE A 136 3.20 -16.26 6.56
CA ILE A 136 3.32 -15.66 5.23
C ILE A 136 3.01 -16.72 4.16
N LYS A 137 2.10 -16.39 3.25
CA LYS A 137 1.81 -17.17 2.04
C LYS A 137 2.00 -16.26 0.84
N ALA A 138 2.78 -16.71 -0.12
CA ALA A 138 3.21 -15.93 -1.28
C ALA A 138 3.31 -16.84 -2.51
N GLY A 139 3.45 -16.21 -3.67
CA GLY A 139 3.63 -16.86 -4.97
C GLY A 139 2.40 -16.80 -5.87
N GLU A 140 2.63 -16.93 -7.17
CA GLU A 140 1.61 -16.80 -8.22
C GLU A 140 0.41 -17.74 -7.99
N ASP A 141 0.69 -19.01 -7.70
CA ASP A 141 -0.32 -20.01 -7.37
C ASP A 141 -1.23 -19.59 -6.20
N PHE A 142 -0.64 -18.98 -5.17
CA PHE A 142 -1.40 -18.48 -4.02
C PHE A 142 -2.22 -17.25 -4.39
N ALA A 143 -1.66 -16.33 -5.18
CA ALA A 143 -2.34 -15.15 -5.67
C ALA A 143 -3.55 -15.50 -6.55
N LEU A 144 -3.38 -16.43 -7.51
CA LEU A 144 -4.46 -16.89 -8.39
C LEU A 144 -5.58 -17.56 -7.59
N ARG A 145 -5.28 -18.47 -6.65
CA ARG A 145 -6.31 -19.06 -5.77
C ARG A 145 -7.02 -18.02 -4.91
N THR A 146 -6.29 -17.01 -4.44
CA THR A 146 -6.88 -15.90 -3.66
C THR A 146 -7.83 -15.08 -4.52
N PHE A 147 -7.46 -14.82 -5.78
CA PHE A 147 -8.32 -14.13 -6.73
C PHE A 147 -9.59 -14.95 -7.05
N GLU A 148 -9.46 -16.25 -7.31
CA GLU A 148 -10.63 -17.13 -7.55
C GLU A 148 -11.60 -17.13 -6.37
N ARG A 149 -11.08 -17.23 -5.13
CA ARG A 149 -11.90 -17.14 -3.92
C ARG A 149 -12.59 -15.79 -3.79
N PHE A 150 -11.89 -14.70 -4.11
CA PHE A 150 -12.49 -13.36 -4.07
C PHE A 150 -13.62 -13.21 -5.09
N LYS A 151 -13.44 -13.72 -6.32
CA LYS A 151 -14.48 -13.70 -7.36
C LYS A 151 -15.76 -14.38 -6.89
N GLY A 152 -15.65 -15.59 -6.32
CA GLY A 152 -16.81 -16.34 -5.84
C GLY A 152 -17.46 -15.79 -4.57
N ARG A 153 -16.73 -14.98 -3.78
CA ARG A 153 -17.15 -14.57 -2.43
C ARG A 153 -17.64 -13.12 -2.34
N ALA A 154 -17.00 -12.17 -3.02
CA ALA A 154 -17.23 -10.75 -2.76
C ALA A 154 -17.15 -9.82 -3.98
N LEU A 155 -16.53 -10.24 -5.09
CA LEU A 155 -16.32 -9.34 -6.25
C LEU A 155 -17.61 -8.74 -6.81
N PHE A 156 -18.69 -9.52 -6.87
CA PHE A 156 -19.97 -9.06 -7.42
C PHE A 156 -20.58 -7.90 -6.62
N ASN A 157 -20.49 -7.96 -5.28
CA ASN A 157 -21.01 -6.93 -4.36
C ASN A 157 -19.88 -6.05 -3.80
N TYR A 158 -18.75 -5.96 -4.50
CA TYR A 158 -17.55 -5.30 -4.00
C TYR A 158 -17.76 -3.80 -3.72
N ASP A 159 -18.61 -3.14 -4.51
CA ASP A 159 -18.97 -1.74 -4.38
C ASP A 159 -19.54 -1.40 -2.99
N GLU A 160 -20.32 -2.30 -2.39
CA GLU A 160 -20.82 -2.15 -1.03
C GLU A 160 -19.87 -2.77 0.01
N MET A 161 -19.45 -4.01 -0.21
CA MET A 161 -18.71 -4.81 0.78
C MET A 161 -17.33 -4.24 1.11
N ARG A 162 -16.66 -3.56 0.18
CA ARG A 162 -15.31 -3.00 0.38
C ARG A 162 -15.20 -1.97 1.50
N ASN A 163 -16.32 -1.41 1.95
CA ASN A 163 -16.34 -0.40 3.00
C ASN A 163 -16.44 -1.00 4.41
N ARG A 164 -16.87 -2.26 4.53
CA ARG A 164 -17.16 -2.93 5.79
C ARG A 164 -15.91 -3.60 6.34
N ALA A 165 -15.29 -3.02 7.38
CA ALA A 165 -14.05 -3.52 7.97
C ALA A 165 -14.25 -4.84 8.72
N ASP A 166 -15.46 -5.06 9.24
CA ASP A 166 -15.92 -6.27 9.90
C ASP A 166 -16.15 -7.44 8.92
N LYS A 167 -16.27 -7.16 7.63
CA LYS A 167 -16.48 -8.17 6.60
C LYS A 167 -15.18 -8.45 5.86
N SER A 168 -14.99 -9.70 5.45
CA SER A 168 -14.06 -9.97 4.36
C SER A 168 -14.72 -9.46 3.07
N GLY A 169 -14.54 -8.19 2.72
CA GLY A 169 -15.17 -7.57 1.54
C GLY A 169 -14.23 -7.41 0.35
N THR A 170 -12.92 -7.57 0.56
CA THR A 170 -11.89 -7.21 -0.41
C THR A 170 -11.11 -8.43 -0.92
N SER A 171 -10.24 -8.21 -1.91
CA SER A 171 -9.51 -9.27 -2.60
C SER A 171 -8.33 -9.82 -1.81
N HIS A 172 -7.73 -9.04 -0.91
CA HIS A 172 -6.46 -9.35 -0.25
C HIS A 172 -5.29 -9.63 -1.23
N LEU A 173 -5.34 -9.07 -2.44
CA LEU A 173 -4.31 -9.25 -3.48
C LEU A 173 -3.23 -8.17 -3.50
N SER A 174 -3.27 -7.19 -2.59
CA SER A 174 -2.32 -6.08 -2.57
C SER A 174 -0.86 -6.54 -2.39
N HIS A 175 -0.62 -7.54 -1.54
CA HIS A 175 0.70 -8.17 -1.39
C HIS A 175 1.19 -8.79 -2.71
N ALA A 176 0.34 -9.59 -3.35
CA ALA A 176 0.68 -10.24 -4.61
C ALA A 176 0.95 -9.23 -5.75
N LEU A 177 0.20 -8.11 -5.79
CA LEU A 177 0.41 -7.04 -6.75
C LEU A 177 1.73 -6.28 -6.50
N SER A 178 2.10 -6.05 -5.24
CA SER A 178 3.38 -5.39 -4.88
C SER A 178 4.58 -6.26 -5.27
N PHE A 179 4.51 -7.57 -5.05
CA PHE A 179 5.59 -8.51 -5.39
C PHE A 179 5.55 -9.04 -6.84
N GLY A 180 4.60 -8.60 -7.66
CA GLY A 180 4.46 -9.07 -9.05
C GLY A 180 4.02 -10.53 -9.19
N GLU A 181 3.43 -11.11 -8.14
CA GLU A 181 2.94 -12.49 -8.10
C GLU A 181 1.60 -12.64 -8.84
N ILE A 182 0.91 -11.54 -9.14
CA ILE A 182 -0.21 -11.52 -10.08
C ILE A 182 -0.17 -10.20 -10.86
N HIS A 183 -0.20 -10.29 -12.18
CA HIS A 183 -0.20 -9.10 -13.02
C HIS A 183 -1.59 -8.43 -13.03
N PRO A 184 -1.72 -7.10 -12.97
CA PRO A 184 -3.02 -6.42 -13.03
C PRO A 184 -3.82 -6.78 -14.29
N ARG A 185 -3.17 -6.99 -15.44
CA ARG A 185 -3.84 -7.46 -16.67
C ARG A 185 -4.54 -8.83 -16.49
N THR A 186 -4.00 -9.72 -15.67
CA THR A 186 -4.61 -11.04 -15.35
C THR A 186 -5.91 -10.86 -14.58
N ILE A 187 -5.95 -9.87 -13.69
CA ILE A 187 -7.15 -9.49 -12.94
C ILE A 187 -8.17 -8.85 -13.89
N LEU A 188 -7.74 -7.84 -14.64
CA LEU A 188 -8.59 -7.02 -15.50
C LEU A 188 -9.26 -7.83 -16.61
N ALA A 189 -8.56 -8.82 -17.19
CA ALA A 189 -9.09 -9.71 -18.21
C ALA A 189 -10.29 -10.54 -17.75
N GLN A 190 -10.49 -10.70 -16.44
CA GLN A 190 -11.57 -11.49 -15.85
C GLN A 190 -12.68 -10.63 -15.22
N LEU A 191 -12.61 -9.30 -15.37
CA LEU A 191 -13.64 -8.41 -14.84
C LEU A 191 -14.78 -8.21 -15.85
N LEU A 192 -16.00 -8.48 -15.40
CA LEU A 192 -17.24 -8.22 -16.13
C LEU A 192 -17.67 -6.74 -16.02
N ASP A 193 -18.74 -6.40 -16.73
CA ASP A 193 -19.43 -5.11 -16.58
C ASP A 193 -20.56 -5.26 -15.55
N SER A 194 -20.28 -4.90 -14.31
CA SER A 194 -21.24 -4.85 -13.20
C SER A 194 -20.75 -3.85 -12.13
N PRO A 195 -21.61 -3.35 -11.23
CA PRO A 195 -21.23 -2.37 -10.22
C PRO A 195 -19.98 -2.76 -9.40
N GLY A 196 -19.97 -3.95 -8.80
CA GLY A 196 -18.83 -4.43 -8.02
C GLY A 196 -17.54 -4.58 -8.84
N HIS A 197 -17.63 -5.16 -10.04
CA HIS A 197 -16.46 -5.30 -10.92
C HIS A 197 -15.92 -3.95 -11.41
N ASN A 198 -16.81 -2.99 -11.70
CA ASN A 198 -16.45 -1.65 -12.15
C ASN A 198 -15.78 -0.85 -11.03
N VAL A 199 -16.25 -0.99 -9.78
CA VAL A 199 -15.56 -0.41 -8.63
C VAL A 199 -14.21 -1.09 -8.40
N TYR A 200 -14.13 -2.42 -8.49
CA TYR A 200 -12.84 -3.12 -8.34
C TYR A 200 -11.81 -2.70 -9.41
N ARG A 201 -12.25 -2.51 -10.66
CA ARG A 201 -11.42 -1.96 -11.74
C ARG A 201 -10.87 -0.57 -11.41
N LYS A 202 -11.70 0.28 -10.80
CA LYS A 202 -11.27 1.60 -10.32
C LYS A 202 -10.20 1.48 -9.24
N GLU A 203 -10.31 0.52 -8.32
CA GLU A 203 -9.25 0.34 -7.31
C GLU A 203 -7.92 -0.15 -7.91
N ILE A 204 -7.95 -0.95 -9.00
CA ILE A 204 -6.73 -1.24 -9.77
C ILE A 204 -6.18 0.02 -10.42
N ALA A 205 -7.03 0.84 -11.04
CA ALA A 205 -6.62 2.09 -11.65
C ALA A 205 -6.10 3.13 -10.64
N TRP A 206 -6.54 3.10 -9.38
CA TRP A 206 -5.98 3.94 -8.30
C TRP A 206 -4.51 3.62 -8.05
N ARG A 207 -4.13 2.33 -8.05
CA ARG A 207 -2.71 1.92 -7.99
C ARG A 207 -1.92 2.50 -9.15
N GLU A 208 -2.48 2.45 -10.37
CA GLU A 208 -1.79 2.97 -11.57
C GLU A 208 -1.73 4.51 -11.58
N PHE A 209 -2.74 5.18 -11.05
CA PHE A 209 -2.75 6.63 -10.88
C PHE A 209 -1.66 7.08 -9.92
N TYR A 210 -1.53 6.45 -8.75
CA TYR A 210 -0.46 6.80 -7.81
C TYR A 210 0.92 6.54 -8.39
N ALA A 211 1.09 5.47 -9.16
CA ALA A 211 2.34 5.20 -9.87
C ALA A 211 2.66 6.27 -10.92
N ASP A 212 1.66 6.73 -11.67
CA ASP A 212 1.81 7.85 -12.62
C ASP A 212 2.19 9.14 -11.90
N VAL A 213 1.55 9.45 -10.78
CA VAL A 213 1.88 10.64 -9.98
C VAL A 213 3.32 10.57 -9.46
N LEU A 214 3.77 9.43 -8.93
CA LEU A 214 5.14 9.24 -8.47
C LEU A 214 6.15 9.34 -9.62
N TRP A 215 5.85 8.74 -10.77
CA TRP A 215 6.69 8.80 -11.96
C TRP A 215 6.90 10.26 -12.45
N GLN A 216 5.84 11.07 -12.39
CA GLN A 216 5.87 12.47 -12.84
C GLN A 216 6.47 13.42 -11.79
N ASN A 217 6.40 13.05 -10.51
CA ASN A 217 6.96 13.83 -9.41
C ASN A 217 7.70 12.93 -8.40
N PRO A 218 8.92 12.46 -8.70
CA PRO A 218 9.67 11.52 -7.85
C PRO A 218 9.85 11.96 -6.39
N GLU A 219 10.04 13.27 -6.17
CA GLU A 219 10.25 13.83 -4.83
C GLU A 219 9.01 13.68 -3.93
N SER A 220 7.81 13.55 -4.52
CA SER A 220 6.58 13.33 -3.78
C SER A 220 6.51 11.99 -3.03
N GLN A 221 7.48 11.09 -3.21
CA GLN A 221 7.59 9.93 -2.33
C GLN A 221 7.84 10.32 -0.88
N HIS A 222 8.63 11.38 -0.65
CA HIS A 222 9.11 11.77 0.68
C HIS A 222 8.73 13.21 1.05
N ASP A 223 8.54 14.08 0.05
CA ASP A 223 8.15 15.46 0.23
C ASP A 223 6.65 15.68 -0.05
N TYR A 224 6.14 16.84 0.38
CA TYR A 224 4.78 17.27 0.17
C TYR A 224 4.53 17.60 -1.30
N TYR A 225 3.60 16.88 -1.94
CA TYR A 225 3.16 17.18 -3.31
C TYR A 225 2.62 18.62 -3.45
N GLN A 226 1.97 19.15 -2.41
CA GLN A 226 1.68 20.58 -2.26
C GLN A 226 2.60 21.20 -1.19
N PRO A 227 3.68 21.90 -1.59
CA PRO A 227 4.70 22.42 -0.66
C PRO A 227 4.17 23.33 0.47
N ARG A 228 3.03 23.99 0.28
CA ARG A 228 2.40 24.80 1.34
C ARG A 228 2.10 24.02 2.62
N PHE A 229 1.83 22.72 2.53
CA PHE A 229 1.56 21.88 3.70
C PHE A 229 2.81 21.60 4.53
N ALA A 230 4.01 21.80 3.98
CA ALA A 230 5.26 21.77 4.75
C ALA A 230 5.37 22.95 5.74
N GLN A 231 4.60 24.02 5.51
CA GLN A 231 4.56 25.20 6.38
C GLN A 231 3.55 25.07 7.53
N MET A 232 2.77 23.99 7.55
CA MET A 232 1.81 23.75 8.62
C MET A 232 2.54 23.54 9.94
N ARG A 233 1.97 24.07 11.01
CA ARG A 233 2.46 23.82 12.36
C ARG A 233 2.20 22.36 12.71
N TYR A 234 3.24 21.56 12.88
CA TYR A 234 3.17 20.17 13.35
C TYR A 234 3.73 20.04 14.77
N ASP A 235 3.17 19.11 15.54
CA ASP A 235 3.60 18.86 16.91
C ASP A 235 4.98 18.18 16.95
N LYS A 236 5.80 18.59 17.92
CA LYS A 236 7.18 18.09 18.12
C LYS A 236 7.48 17.96 19.62
N GLY A 237 8.50 17.18 19.95
CA GLY A 237 8.97 16.98 21.32
C GLY A 237 8.29 15.82 22.02
N GLU A 238 8.56 15.68 23.32
CA GLU A 238 8.26 14.46 24.09
C GLU A 238 6.77 14.04 24.03
N LEU A 239 5.84 15.00 24.11
CA LEU A 239 4.41 14.70 24.02
C LEU A 239 4.02 14.17 22.62
N ALA A 240 4.61 14.72 21.56
CA ALA A 240 4.38 14.26 20.19
C ALA A 240 4.92 12.83 20.01
N ASP A 241 6.10 12.54 20.56
CA ASP A 241 6.71 11.20 20.54
C ASP A 241 5.85 10.18 21.30
N GLN A 242 5.32 10.56 22.47
CA GLN A 242 4.40 9.72 23.25
C GLN A 242 3.09 9.44 22.48
N ARG A 243 2.51 10.46 21.84
CA ARG A 243 1.31 10.32 20.99
C ARG A 243 1.57 9.42 19.79
N LEU A 244 2.71 9.58 19.11
CA LEU A 244 3.13 8.72 18.01
C LEU A 244 3.26 7.27 18.48
N ALA A 245 3.93 7.04 19.61
CA ALA A 245 4.10 5.70 20.17
C ALA A 245 2.74 5.05 20.54
N ALA A 246 1.83 5.82 21.14
CA ALA A 246 0.47 5.36 21.44
C ALA A 246 -0.30 4.97 20.16
N TRP A 247 -0.19 5.78 19.10
CA TRP A 247 -0.76 5.47 17.79
C TRP A 247 -0.14 4.20 17.19
N GLN A 248 1.18 4.11 17.12
CA GLN A 248 1.90 2.95 16.58
C GLN A 248 1.50 1.64 17.26
N GLN A 249 1.24 1.67 18.57
CA GLN A 249 0.90 0.50 19.38
C GLN A 249 -0.62 0.25 19.52
N GLY A 250 -1.48 1.09 18.93
CA GLY A 250 -2.94 0.98 19.09
C GLY A 250 -3.39 1.13 20.53
N LYS A 251 -2.94 2.22 21.17
CA LYS A 251 -3.24 2.62 22.56
C LYS A 251 -3.71 4.09 22.62
N THR A 252 -4.43 4.55 21.61
CA THR A 252 -4.94 5.93 21.52
C THR A 252 -6.20 6.15 22.35
N GLY A 253 -6.87 5.07 22.75
CA GLY A 253 -8.17 5.12 23.40
C GLY A 253 -9.33 5.28 22.41
N TYR A 254 -9.06 5.31 21.09
CA TYR A 254 -10.07 5.32 20.03
C TYR A 254 -10.19 3.93 19.37
N PRO A 255 -11.26 3.16 19.65
CA PRO A 255 -11.33 1.72 19.35
C PRO A 255 -11.09 1.34 17.89
N MET A 256 -11.63 2.12 16.94
CA MET A 256 -11.38 1.88 15.52
C MET A 256 -9.95 2.15 15.08
N VAL A 257 -9.30 3.16 15.67
CA VAL A 257 -7.89 3.47 15.40
C VAL A 257 -7.03 2.35 15.97
N ASP A 258 -7.27 1.98 17.22
CA ASP A 258 -6.50 0.98 17.95
C ASP A 258 -6.65 -0.41 17.32
N ALA A 259 -7.87 -0.80 16.93
CA ALA A 259 -8.11 -2.03 16.18
C ALA A 259 -7.35 -2.07 14.85
N GLY A 260 -7.29 -0.94 14.13
CA GLY A 260 -6.50 -0.80 12.90
C GLY A 260 -5.02 -1.04 13.13
N MET A 261 -4.43 -0.31 14.08
CA MET A 261 -3.00 -0.39 14.37
C MET A 261 -2.60 -1.77 14.90
N ARG A 262 -3.46 -2.41 15.68
CA ARG A 262 -3.26 -3.79 16.13
C ARG A 262 -3.44 -4.81 15.00
N GLN A 263 -4.37 -4.58 14.06
CA GLN A 263 -4.48 -5.42 12.85
C GLN A 263 -3.19 -5.37 12.03
N LEU A 264 -2.63 -4.18 11.82
CA LEU A 264 -1.37 -3.99 11.10
C LEU A 264 -0.25 -4.81 11.76
N LEU A 265 -0.07 -4.70 13.08
CA LEU A 265 0.99 -5.42 13.77
C LEU A 265 0.75 -6.94 13.82
N ALA A 266 -0.50 -7.37 13.96
CA ALA A 266 -0.83 -8.79 14.05
C ALA A 266 -0.79 -9.53 12.70
N THR A 267 -0.96 -8.83 11.58
CA THR A 267 -1.17 -9.47 10.27
C THR A 267 -0.34 -8.89 9.13
N GLY A 268 0.36 -7.77 9.35
CA GLY A 268 1.06 -7.03 8.31
C GLY A 268 0.15 -6.44 7.24
N TRP A 269 -1.16 -6.34 7.52
CA TRP A 269 -2.15 -5.82 6.58
C TRP A 269 -3.19 -5.01 7.33
N MET A 270 -3.71 -3.95 6.72
CA MET A 270 -4.81 -3.18 7.27
C MET A 270 -5.89 -2.93 6.21
N HIS A 271 -7.16 -3.03 6.59
CA HIS A 271 -8.27 -2.71 5.70
C HIS A 271 -8.20 -1.25 5.21
N ASN A 272 -8.41 -0.98 3.92
CA ASN A 272 -8.20 0.35 3.33
C ASN A 272 -8.99 1.46 4.04
N ARG A 273 -10.27 1.21 4.38
CA ARG A 273 -11.06 2.18 5.15
C ARG A 273 -10.39 2.53 6.48
N VAL A 274 -9.81 1.53 7.14
CA VAL A 274 -9.15 1.71 8.44
C VAL A 274 -7.80 2.42 8.26
N ARG A 275 -7.06 2.16 7.16
CA ARG A 275 -5.87 2.95 6.79
C ARG A 275 -6.18 4.44 6.72
N MET A 276 -7.30 4.82 6.09
CA MET A 276 -7.73 6.22 6.02
C MET A 276 -8.08 6.80 7.40
N ILE A 277 -8.72 6.01 8.28
CA ILE A 277 -9.09 6.44 9.64
C ILE A 277 -7.84 6.70 10.47
N VAL A 278 -6.91 5.74 10.53
CA VAL A 278 -5.68 5.88 11.33
C VAL A 278 -4.77 6.98 10.78
N ALA A 279 -4.74 7.17 9.46
CA ALA A 279 -3.97 8.24 8.83
C ALA A 279 -4.58 9.62 9.12
N SER A 280 -5.92 9.74 9.08
CA SER A 280 -6.59 10.99 9.46
C SER A 280 -6.32 11.30 10.92
N PHE A 281 -6.40 10.30 11.80
CA PHE A 281 -6.13 10.49 13.21
C PHE A 281 -4.71 10.99 13.47
N LEU A 282 -3.69 10.36 12.84
CA LEU A 282 -2.31 10.79 12.98
C LEU A 282 -2.08 12.24 12.50
N VAL A 283 -2.60 12.59 11.33
CA VAL A 283 -2.35 13.91 10.73
C VAL A 283 -3.21 15.02 11.32
N LYS A 284 -4.45 14.71 11.74
CA LYS A 284 -5.47 15.73 12.07
C LYS A 284 -5.91 15.73 13.53
N ASP A 285 -5.73 14.64 14.25
CA ASP A 285 -6.04 14.55 15.69
C ASP A 285 -4.77 14.59 16.53
N LEU A 286 -3.64 14.07 16.01
CA LEU A 286 -2.34 14.12 16.69
C LEU A 286 -1.40 15.19 16.12
N HIS A 287 -1.79 15.80 14.99
CA HIS A 287 -1.03 16.85 14.29
C HIS A 287 0.43 16.50 14.01
N LEU A 288 0.69 15.24 13.66
CA LEU A 288 1.99 14.74 13.27
C LEU A 288 2.16 14.76 11.75
N GLU A 289 3.41 14.79 11.31
CA GLU A 289 3.73 14.73 9.88
C GLU A 289 3.37 13.36 9.30
N TRP A 290 2.76 13.37 8.12
CA TRP A 290 2.29 12.14 7.46
C TRP A 290 3.42 11.15 7.18
N GLN A 291 4.64 11.65 6.98
CA GLN A 291 5.85 10.85 6.77
C GLN A 291 6.11 9.89 7.92
N GLN A 292 5.84 10.29 9.16
CA GLN A 292 6.03 9.43 10.34
C GLN A 292 5.09 8.21 10.28
N GLY A 293 3.86 8.42 9.81
CA GLY A 293 2.91 7.35 9.55
C GLY A 293 3.28 6.49 8.34
N ALA A 294 3.77 7.11 7.27
CA ALA A 294 4.22 6.43 6.05
C ALA A 294 5.39 5.48 6.33
N GLU A 295 6.38 5.92 7.10
CA GLU A 295 7.52 5.10 7.54
C GLU A 295 7.06 3.92 8.42
N TRP A 296 6.10 4.15 9.32
CA TRP A 296 5.55 3.07 10.13
C TRP A 296 4.83 2.03 9.27
N PHE A 297 4.09 2.48 8.27
CA PHE A 297 3.40 1.61 7.31
C PHE A 297 4.38 0.82 6.45
N GLU A 298 5.45 1.45 5.97
CA GLU A 298 6.51 0.79 5.20
C GLU A 298 7.14 -0.38 5.97
N ARG A 299 7.42 -0.18 7.27
CA ARG A 299 8.03 -1.22 8.12
C ARG A 299 7.12 -2.40 8.41
N ASN A 300 5.81 -2.20 8.41
CA ASN A 300 4.86 -3.19 8.92
C ASN A 300 3.93 -3.79 7.86
N LEU A 301 3.74 -3.13 6.71
CA LEU A 301 2.87 -3.65 5.65
C LEU A 301 3.57 -4.70 4.79
N THR A 302 2.95 -5.87 4.66
CA THR A 302 3.36 -6.86 3.67
C THR A 302 3.08 -6.40 2.24
N ASP A 303 2.17 -5.45 2.06
CA ASP A 303 1.77 -4.90 0.76
C ASP A 303 2.31 -3.50 0.49
N PHE A 304 3.43 -3.13 1.15
CA PHE A 304 4.08 -1.86 0.90
C PHE A 304 4.38 -1.68 -0.61
N ASP A 305 3.99 -0.51 -1.11
CA ASP A 305 4.25 -0.03 -2.47
C ASP A 305 4.54 1.46 -2.33
N PRO A 306 5.69 1.97 -2.84
CA PRO A 306 6.14 3.33 -2.56
C PRO A 306 5.15 4.39 -3.06
N ALA A 307 4.56 4.17 -4.23
CA ALA A 307 3.58 5.07 -4.80
C ALA A 307 2.28 5.08 -4.00
N SER A 308 1.70 3.90 -3.76
CA SER A 308 0.41 3.76 -3.08
C SER A 308 0.47 4.19 -1.62
N ASN A 309 1.58 3.93 -0.93
CA ASN A 309 1.77 4.34 0.45
C ASN A 309 1.86 5.87 0.56
N SER A 310 2.84 6.49 -0.11
CA SER A 310 3.05 7.94 0.02
C SER A 310 1.85 8.75 -0.46
N HIS A 311 1.23 8.38 -1.58
CA HIS A 311 0.09 9.12 -2.10
C HIS A 311 -1.22 8.86 -1.34
N GLY A 312 -1.37 7.68 -0.71
CA GLY A 312 -2.48 7.43 0.22
C GLY A 312 -2.39 8.29 1.49
N TRP A 313 -1.18 8.44 2.04
CA TRP A 313 -0.92 9.35 3.16
C TRP A 313 -1.16 10.82 2.78
N GLN A 314 -0.63 11.25 1.64
CA GLN A 314 -0.82 12.61 1.16
C GLN A 314 -2.26 12.94 0.78
N TRP A 315 -3.03 11.96 0.29
CA TRP A 315 -4.47 12.11 0.06
C TRP A 315 -5.21 12.44 1.36
N THR A 316 -4.82 11.80 2.46
CA THR A 316 -5.41 12.02 3.78
C THR A 316 -4.93 13.33 4.41
N ALA A 317 -3.65 13.68 4.20
CA ALA A 317 -3.02 14.91 4.66
C ALA A 317 -3.39 16.15 3.82
N GLY A 318 -4.27 16.03 2.82
CA GLY A 318 -4.68 17.16 1.97
C GLY A 318 -3.61 17.67 1.00
N SER A 319 -2.42 17.08 0.99
CA SER A 319 -1.26 17.52 0.19
C SER A 319 -1.19 16.85 -1.20
N GLY A 320 -1.81 15.68 -1.36
CA GLY A 320 -1.72 14.86 -2.58
C GLY A 320 -2.51 15.39 -3.79
N THR A 321 -2.41 14.64 -4.89
CA THR A 321 -3.30 14.77 -6.06
C THR A 321 -4.70 14.26 -5.71
N ASP A 322 -5.73 15.02 -6.10
CA ASP A 322 -7.14 14.70 -5.78
C ASP A 322 -7.40 14.45 -4.27
N ALA A 323 -6.62 15.10 -3.40
CA ALA A 323 -6.65 14.85 -1.96
C ALA A 323 -8.01 15.20 -1.36
N SER A 324 -8.40 14.46 -0.32
CA SER A 324 -9.53 14.89 0.51
C SER A 324 -9.20 16.28 1.06
N PRO A 325 -10.11 17.26 0.93
CA PRO A 325 -9.87 18.58 1.48
C PRO A 325 -9.45 18.49 2.97
N TYR A 326 -8.39 19.20 3.35
CA TYR A 326 -7.79 19.07 4.69
C TYR A 326 -8.82 19.26 5.81
N TYR A 327 -9.73 20.23 5.66
CA TYR A 327 -10.82 20.53 6.61
C TYR A 327 -11.79 19.37 6.88
N ARG A 328 -11.77 18.29 6.07
CA ARG A 328 -12.51 17.06 6.36
C ARG A 328 -11.73 16.22 7.36
N VAL A 329 -11.87 16.54 8.64
CA VAL A 329 -11.36 15.73 9.75
C VAL A 329 -12.31 14.55 9.97
N PHE A 330 -11.79 13.32 9.91
CA PHE A 330 -12.62 12.13 10.12
C PHE A 330 -12.88 11.95 11.60
N ASN A 331 -14.15 11.91 12.00
CA ASN A 331 -14.50 11.53 13.37
C ASN A 331 -14.35 10.01 13.53
N PRO A 332 -13.37 9.50 14.30
CA PRO A 332 -13.10 8.07 14.40
C PRO A 332 -14.28 7.26 14.95
N ILE A 333 -15.11 7.87 15.82
CA ILE A 333 -16.32 7.25 16.39
C ILE A 333 -17.38 7.06 15.31
N LEU A 334 -17.69 8.11 14.55
CA LEU A 334 -18.65 8.03 13.45
C LEU A 334 -18.19 7.08 12.34
N GLN A 335 -16.88 6.98 12.11
CA GLN A 335 -16.32 5.98 11.20
C GLN A 335 -16.54 4.55 11.74
N GLY A 336 -16.41 4.33 13.05
CA GLY A 336 -16.77 3.08 13.72
C GLY A 336 -18.20 2.66 13.48
N TYR A 337 -19.15 3.53 13.84
CA TYR A 337 -20.58 3.26 13.61
C TYR A 337 -20.93 2.94 12.16
N LYS A 338 -20.20 3.52 11.20
CA LYS A 338 -20.48 3.33 9.78
C LYS A 338 -19.85 2.07 9.18
N PHE A 339 -18.63 1.73 9.59
CA PHE A 339 -17.81 0.71 8.93
C PHE A 339 -17.55 -0.54 9.77
N ASP A 340 -17.91 -0.50 11.05
CA ASP A 340 -17.96 -1.62 12.00
C ASP A 340 -19.19 -1.46 12.91
N PRO A 341 -20.42 -1.49 12.35
CA PRO A 341 -21.63 -1.06 13.06
C PRO A 341 -21.93 -1.88 14.31
N ASP A 342 -21.54 -3.16 14.31
CA ASP A 342 -21.78 -4.08 15.41
C ASP A 342 -20.57 -4.21 16.35
N GLY A 343 -19.40 -3.67 15.97
CA GLY A 343 -18.18 -3.74 16.78
C GLY A 343 -17.32 -5.00 16.58
N ASP A 344 -17.63 -5.83 15.59
CA ASP A 344 -16.96 -7.11 15.35
C ASP A 344 -15.48 -6.93 14.98
N TYR A 345 -15.17 -5.89 14.21
CA TYR A 345 -13.80 -5.57 13.86
C TYR A 345 -13.01 -5.13 15.09
N VAL A 346 -13.59 -4.23 15.90
CA VAL A 346 -12.95 -3.78 17.15
C VAL A 346 -12.74 -4.93 18.12
N ARG A 347 -13.76 -5.74 18.43
CA ARG A 347 -13.64 -6.88 19.36
C ARG A 347 -12.57 -7.88 18.93
N LYS A 348 -12.40 -8.08 17.62
CA LYS A 348 -11.39 -8.99 17.08
C LYS A 348 -9.96 -8.55 17.39
N TYR A 349 -9.68 -7.25 17.37
CA TYR A 349 -8.31 -6.72 17.50
C TYR A 349 -8.05 -6.01 18.84
N VAL A 350 -9.10 -5.68 19.60
CA VAL A 350 -9.06 -5.04 20.92
C VAL A 350 -9.79 -5.94 21.92
N PRO A 351 -9.18 -7.06 22.35
CA PRO A 351 -9.84 -8.04 23.21
C PRO A 351 -10.24 -7.48 24.58
N GLU A 352 -9.60 -6.41 25.05
CA GLU A 352 -10.00 -5.70 26.27
C GLU A 352 -11.44 -5.18 26.23
N LEU A 353 -11.98 -4.91 25.02
CA LEU A 353 -13.33 -4.39 24.80
C LEU A 353 -14.33 -5.49 24.38
N ALA A 354 -13.93 -6.76 24.41
CA ALA A 354 -14.75 -7.88 23.94
C ALA A 354 -16.07 -8.06 24.73
N HIS A 355 -16.16 -7.54 25.95
CA HIS A 355 -17.37 -7.57 26.78
C HIS A 355 -18.46 -6.61 26.30
N ILE A 356 -18.12 -5.61 25.49
CA ILE A 356 -19.09 -4.64 24.96
C ILE A 356 -19.70 -5.23 23.68
N ALA A 357 -20.94 -5.71 23.80
CA ALA A 357 -21.61 -6.48 22.76
C ALA A 357 -22.18 -5.62 21.62
N ASP A 358 -22.44 -4.34 21.86
CA ASP A 358 -23.10 -3.46 20.90
C ASP A 358 -22.19 -2.32 20.42
N LYS A 359 -22.76 -1.44 19.59
CA LYS A 359 -22.07 -0.31 18.96
C LYS A 359 -21.41 0.67 19.95
N SER A 360 -21.80 0.68 21.23
CA SER A 360 -21.18 1.50 22.27
C SER A 360 -19.70 1.17 22.51
N ILE A 361 -19.21 0.05 21.96
CA ILE A 361 -17.79 -0.29 21.93
C ILE A 361 -16.93 0.78 21.27
N HIS A 362 -17.51 1.66 20.44
CA HIS A 362 -16.80 2.78 19.81
C HIS A 362 -16.60 3.99 20.75
N GLU A 363 -17.27 4.01 21.90
CA GLU A 363 -17.20 5.05 22.94
C GLU A 363 -17.13 4.44 24.36
N PRO A 364 -16.16 3.53 24.64
CA PRO A 364 -16.15 2.75 25.88
C PRO A 364 -15.99 3.62 27.14
N TRP A 365 -15.43 4.83 27.01
CA TRP A 365 -15.28 5.79 28.12
C TRP A 365 -16.60 6.39 28.60
N LEU A 366 -17.71 6.23 27.86
CA LEU A 366 -19.05 6.64 28.29
C LEU A 366 -19.79 5.56 29.10
N LEU A 367 -19.24 4.35 29.17
CA LEU A 367 -19.81 3.22 29.90
C LEU A 367 -19.18 3.11 31.29
N VAL A 368 -19.99 2.70 32.28
CA VAL A 368 -19.55 2.54 33.68
C VAL A 368 -18.40 1.53 33.81
N ASP A 369 -18.44 0.45 33.03
CA ASP A 369 -17.48 -0.65 33.02
C ASP A 369 -16.70 -0.77 31.70
N GLY A 370 -16.80 0.22 30.80
CA GLY A 370 -16.22 0.10 29.46
C GLY A 370 -14.69 0.03 29.45
N LEU A 371 -14.04 0.70 30.40
CA LEU A 371 -12.57 0.68 30.57
C LEU A 371 -12.09 -0.30 31.66
N ALA A 372 -12.99 -1.11 32.24
CA ALA A 372 -12.70 -1.95 33.40
C ALA A 372 -11.62 -3.02 33.14
N HIS A 373 -11.37 -3.37 31.87
CA HIS A 373 -10.41 -4.39 31.46
C HIS A 373 -9.08 -3.82 30.91
N GLY A 374 -8.74 -2.58 31.26
CA GLY A 374 -7.42 -2.00 31.00
C GLY A 374 -7.24 -1.35 29.61
N TYR A 375 -8.35 -1.10 28.89
CA TYR A 375 -8.32 -0.26 27.69
C TYR A 375 -8.09 1.22 28.08
N PRO A 376 -7.20 1.96 27.38
CA PRO A 376 -6.87 3.33 27.77
C PRO A 376 -8.01 4.32 27.50
N SER A 377 -8.07 5.39 28.30
CA SER A 377 -8.88 6.56 27.98
C SER A 377 -8.36 7.27 26.72
N PRO A 378 -9.21 8.02 25.99
CA PRO A 378 -8.79 8.82 24.85
C PRO A 378 -7.60 9.74 25.17
N ILE A 379 -6.55 9.69 24.34
CA ILE A 379 -5.33 10.51 24.52
C ILE A 379 -5.50 11.97 24.10
N VAL A 380 -6.60 12.28 23.40
CA VAL A 380 -7.01 13.60 22.92
C VAL A 380 -8.53 13.71 22.88
N ASP A 381 -9.05 14.93 22.90
CA ASP A 381 -10.46 15.22 22.63
C ASP A 381 -10.64 15.56 21.14
N HIS A 382 -11.30 14.68 20.39
CA HIS A 382 -11.51 14.84 18.95
C HIS A 382 -12.16 16.19 18.57
N SER A 383 -13.08 16.72 19.39
CA SER A 383 -13.74 17.98 19.08
C SER A 383 -12.77 19.15 19.13
N VAL A 384 -11.86 19.14 20.12
CA VAL A 384 -10.80 20.14 20.28
C VAL A 384 -9.78 20.02 19.15
N GLU A 385 -9.29 18.81 18.86
CA GLU A 385 -8.27 18.62 17.82
C GLU A 385 -8.81 18.89 16.40
N ARG A 386 -10.12 18.68 16.18
CA ARG A 386 -10.78 19.10 14.94
C ARG A 386 -10.69 20.62 14.76
N ASP A 387 -10.96 21.39 15.78
CA ASP A 387 -10.93 22.85 15.71
C ASP A 387 -9.48 23.36 15.57
N GLU A 388 -8.53 22.72 16.27
CA GLU A 388 -7.09 22.98 16.11
C GLU A 388 -6.60 22.67 14.68
N SER A 389 -7.05 21.56 14.08
CA SER A 389 -6.79 21.23 12.67
C SER A 389 -7.24 22.33 11.71
N LEU A 390 -8.41 22.94 11.97
CA LEU A 390 -8.93 24.03 11.15
C LEU A 390 -8.14 25.32 11.37
N ALA A 391 -7.72 25.61 12.60
CA ALA A 391 -6.85 26.74 12.91
C ALA A 391 -5.49 26.62 12.20
N ARG A 392 -4.84 25.45 12.26
CA ARG A 392 -3.57 25.18 11.55
C ARG A 392 -3.70 25.28 10.04
N LEU A 393 -4.86 24.88 9.48
CA LEU A 393 -5.14 25.08 8.06
C LEU A 393 -5.26 26.56 7.70
N GLU A 394 -5.86 27.38 8.57
CA GLU A 394 -5.97 28.83 8.38
C GLU A 394 -4.60 29.50 8.34
N GLU A 395 -3.68 29.08 9.21
CA GLU A 395 -2.31 29.62 9.30
C GLU A 395 -1.54 29.53 7.97
N ILE A 396 -1.84 28.53 7.13
CA ILE A 396 -1.19 28.30 5.84
C ILE A 396 -2.03 28.72 4.62
N LYS A 397 -3.18 29.38 4.83
CA LYS A 397 -3.93 29.94 3.71
C LYS A 397 -3.11 31.08 3.08
N VAL A 398 -2.82 30.90 1.80
CA VAL A 398 -2.27 31.98 0.98
C VAL A 398 -3.39 33.00 0.77
N ASN A 399 -3.15 34.26 1.14
CA ASN A 399 -4.05 35.39 0.84
C ASN A 399 -4.29 35.53 -0.67
#